data_AF-A0A514XLJ6-F1
#
_entry.id   AF-A0A514XLJ6-F1
#
_cell.length_a   1.000
_cell.length_b   1.000
_cell.length_c   1.000
_cell.angle_alpha   90.00
_cell.angle_beta   90.00
_cell.angle_gamma   90.00
#
_symmetry.space_group_name_H-M   'P 1'
#
loop_
_entity.id
_entity.type
_entity.pdbx_description
1 polymer ?
#
loop_
_entity_poly.entity_id
_entity_poly.type
_entity_poly.pdbx_seq_one_letter_code
_entity_poly.pdbx_strand_id
1 'polypeptide(L)'
;MLNGRSSGSFTRGDNNIVTTLTRGTRGEILETKRLRSGSFGIKIKVLNGRSQGEEMWVYHKDGASDLSLFAEMPSNWNQARSASSVSSAKAARVEADKPAIVDPESSKKKAARTVEAVEAVNKANKAVKKSNCTSCSVAAAAPTTEGQRSTIAPERTRYSSRGKALPKRTIPNACMKIMNTQGRPGALGQKMISLMSRPGYKEDFTSSKALGSLCPRFDSLSDQNKLLAWTWFWTALAREENVTCNASTEHGETYVDRSGRTRILNPDIGIGLWTMEKSAAVRRENGRGPECSSVSTAEGQARCAISIMRKDLVGSSNATSPGSYWGPLRGKRVQRQMMPHMERFRLCFQK
;
A
#
# COMPACT_ATOMS: atom_id res chain seq x y z
N MET A 1 -15.76 11.62 -2.90
CA MET A 1 -14.83 12.72 -3.24
C MET A 1 -14.10 12.27 -4.47
N LEU A 2 -13.99 13.12 -5.49
CA LEU A 2 -13.53 12.73 -6.82
C LEU A 2 -12.24 13.48 -7.18
N ASN A 3 -11.20 12.78 -7.63
CA ASN A 3 -9.94 13.43 -7.98
C ASN A 3 -10.03 14.10 -9.36
N GLY A 4 -9.82 15.42 -9.40
CA GLY A 4 -9.66 16.20 -10.62
C GLY A 4 -8.20 16.18 -11.08
N ARG A 5 -7.98 15.85 -12.36
CA ARG A 5 -6.64 15.69 -12.94
C ARG A 5 -6.39 16.70 -14.06
N SER A 6 -5.13 17.12 -14.24
CA SER A 6 -4.73 18.01 -15.33
C SER A 6 -4.68 17.32 -16.70
N SER A 7 -4.66 15.98 -16.76
CA SER A 7 -4.63 15.24 -18.02
C SER A 7 -5.53 14.01 -18.00
N GLY A 8 -5.96 13.55 -19.18
CA GLY A 8 -6.80 12.37 -19.37
C GLY A 8 -6.07 11.04 -19.18
N SER A 9 -4.87 11.05 -18.60
CA SER A 9 -4.14 9.85 -18.22
C SER A 9 -4.49 9.47 -16.78
N PHE A 10 -5.00 8.26 -16.60
CA PHE A 10 -5.43 7.73 -15.30
C PHE A 10 -4.53 6.59 -14.83
N THR A 11 -3.28 6.56 -15.28
CA THR A 11 -2.36 5.51 -14.82
C THR A 11 -1.92 5.80 -13.39
N ARG A 12 -1.66 4.74 -12.63
CA ARG A 12 -1.32 4.84 -11.20
C ARG A 12 0.01 5.57 -10.93
N GLY A 13 0.81 5.84 -11.96
CA GLY A 13 2.08 6.57 -11.87
C GLY A 13 2.00 8.04 -12.28
N ASP A 14 0.86 8.51 -12.77
CA ASP A 14 0.73 9.91 -13.21
C ASP A 14 0.52 10.84 -12.01
N ASN A 15 1.47 11.75 -11.80
CA ASN A 15 1.38 12.84 -10.82
C ASN A 15 0.59 14.02 -11.41
N ASN A 16 -0.66 13.77 -11.82
CA ASN A 16 -1.50 14.76 -12.48
C ASN A 16 -2.77 15.10 -11.69
N ILE A 17 -2.89 14.69 -10.43
CA ILE A 17 -4.00 15.11 -9.55
C ILE A 17 -3.75 16.56 -9.15
N VAL A 18 -4.64 17.45 -9.55
CA VAL A 18 -4.54 18.90 -9.24
C VAL A 18 -5.47 19.32 -8.12
N THR A 19 -6.59 18.61 -7.94
CA THR A 19 -7.57 18.94 -6.89
C THR A 19 -8.46 17.74 -6.55
N THR A 20 -9.24 17.88 -5.48
CA THR A 20 -10.29 16.93 -5.09
C THR A 20 -11.63 17.63 -5.07
N LEU A 21 -12.55 17.15 -5.90
CA LEU A 21 -13.92 17.62 -6.00
C LEU A 21 -14.79 17.02 -4.90
N THR A 22 -15.50 17.90 -4.20
CA THR A 22 -16.44 17.55 -3.14
C THR A 22 -17.77 17.06 -3.71
N ARG A 23 -18.56 16.34 -2.90
CA ARG A 23 -19.91 15.92 -3.30
C ARG A 23 -20.78 17.16 -3.58
N GLY A 24 -21.53 17.13 -4.68
CA GLY A 24 -22.37 18.26 -5.12
C GLY A 24 -21.68 19.23 -6.07
N THR A 25 -20.40 19.03 -6.38
CA THR A 25 -19.75 19.71 -7.51
C THR A 25 -20.39 19.29 -8.82
N ARG A 26 -20.67 20.27 -9.67
CA ARG A 26 -21.31 20.15 -10.98
C ARG A 26 -20.30 20.57 -12.04
N GLY A 27 -20.32 19.90 -13.18
CA GLY A 27 -19.45 20.21 -14.30
C GLY A 27 -20.15 19.98 -15.64
N GLU A 28 -19.78 20.78 -16.63
CA GLU A 28 -20.15 20.57 -18.02
C GLU A 28 -19.14 19.61 -18.67
N ILE A 29 -19.61 18.61 -19.42
CA ILE A 29 -18.73 17.65 -20.10
C ILE A 29 -18.20 18.29 -21.39
N LEU A 30 -16.89 18.49 -21.42
CA LEU A 30 -16.20 19.05 -22.59
C LEU A 30 -15.66 17.97 -23.53
N GLU A 31 -15.17 16.85 -22.98
CA GLU A 31 -14.53 15.78 -23.74
C GLU A 31 -14.68 14.45 -22.99
N THR A 32 -14.75 13.35 -23.72
CA THR A 32 -14.76 12.00 -23.14
C THR A 32 -13.76 11.11 -23.85
N LYS A 33 -12.97 10.35 -23.09
CA LYS A 33 -11.96 9.44 -23.63
C LYS A 33 -12.11 8.04 -23.05
N ARG A 34 -12.26 7.05 -23.93
CA ARG A 34 -12.31 5.64 -23.51
C ARG A 34 -10.91 5.16 -23.14
N LEU A 35 -10.79 4.56 -21.96
CA LEU A 35 -9.55 3.99 -21.45
C LEU A 35 -9.44 2.51 -21.87
N ARG A 36 -8.20 1.99 -21.90
CA ARG A 36 -7.95 0.57 -22.22
C ARG A 36 -8.68 -0.40 -21.30
N SER A 37 -8.99 0.01 -20.07
CA SER A 37 -9.77 -0.77 -19.10
C SER A 37 -11.27 -0.86 -19.43
N GLY A 38 -11.74 -0.23 -20.50
CA GLY A 38 -13.16 -0.06 -20.82
C GLY A 38 -13.85 1.05 -20.03
N SER A 39 -13.14 1.72 -19.11
CA SER A 39 -13.64 2.87 -18.35
C SER A 39 -13.47 4.18 -19.14
N PHE A 40 -13.87 5.31 -18.57
CA PHE A 40 -13.82 6.62 -19.23
C PHE A 40 -13.05 7.65 -18.40
N GLY A 41 -12.26 8.47 -19.09
CA GLY A 41 -11.87 9.79 -18.63
C GLY A 41 -12.87 10.82 -19.15
N ILE A 42 -13.36 11.70 -18.29
CA ILE A 42 -14.28 12.77 -18.67
C ILE A 42 -13.60 14.09 -18.34
N LYS A 43 -13.36 14.93 -19.36
CA LYS A 43 -12.93 16.30 -19.17
C LYS A 43 -14.16 17.15 -18.86
N ILE A 44 -14.15 17.81 -17.72
CA ILE A 44 -15.25 18.66 -17.26
C ILE A 44 -14.78 20.10 -17.07
N LYS A 45 -15.67 21.06 -17.34
CA LYS A 45 -15.56 22.44 -16.86
C LYS A 45 -16.40 22.58 -15.60
N VAL A 46 -15.79 22.89 -14.47
CA VAL A 46 -16.49 22.95 -13.19
C VAL A 46 -17.40 24.19 -13.13
N LEU A 47 -18.66 24.00 -12.76
CA LEU A 47 -19.69 25.05 -12.78
C LEU A 47 -19.91 25.69 -11.40
N ASN A 48 -19.48 25.06 -10.30
CA ASN A 48 -19.66 25.58 -8.95
C ASN A 48 -18.56 25.12 -7.98
N GLY A 49 -18.43 25.84 -6.85
CA GLY A 49 -17.50 25.54 -5.78
C GLY A 49 -16.11 26.16 -5.98
N ARG A 50 -15.11 25.67 -5.25
CA ARG A 50 -13.77 26.28 -5.18
C ARG A 50 -13.00 26.25 -6.51
N SER A 51 -13.27 25.28 -7.36
CA SER A 51 -12.63 25.11 -8.68
C SER A 51 -13.51 25.61 -9.83
N GLN A 52 -14.50 26.47 -9.57
CA GLN A 52 -15.41 26.97 -10.61
C GLN A 52 -14.63 27.61 -11.77
N GLY A 53 -14.99 27.23 -13.00
CA GLY A 53 -14.35 27.69 -14.23
C GLY A 53 -13.15 26.83 -14.68
N GLU A 54 -12.58 26.01 -13.79
CA GLU A 54 -11.43 25.16 -14.13
C GLU A 54 -11.84 23.95 -14.97
N GLU A 55 -10.96 23.57 -15.90
CA GLU A 55 -11.08 22.35 -16.69
C GLU A 55 -10.24 21.22 -16.10
N MET A 56 -10.83 20.04 -15.92
CA MET A 56 -10.12 18.90 -15.36
C MET A 56 -10.68 17.56 -15.82
N TRP A 57 -9.84 16.55 -15.77
CA TRP A 57 -10.18 15.17 -16.09
C TRP A 57 -10.60 14.41 -14.83
N VAL A 58 -11.72 13.70 -14.92
CA VAL A 58 -12.24 12.84 -13.87
C VAL A 58 -12.47 11.42 -14.38
N TYR A 59 -12.33 10.44 -13.49
CA TYR A 59 -12.49 9.03 -13.83
C TYR A 59 -13.95 8.59 -13.68
N HIS A 60 -14.47 7.88 -14.68
CA HIS A 60 -15.80 7.30 -14.69
C HIS A 60 -15.76 5.82 -15.11
N LYS A 61 -16.56 5.00 -14.43
CA LYS A 61 -16.81 3.60 -14.78
C LYS A 61 -18.31 3.34 -14.70
N ASP A 62 -18.88 2.83 -15.77
CA ASP A 62 -20.31 2.52 -15.84
C ASP A 62 -20.72 1.60 -14.67
N GLY A 63 -21.82 1.95 -14.00
CA GLY A 63 -22.36 1.22 -12.85
C GLY A 63 -21.52 1.26 -11.56
N ALA A 64 -20.36 1.89 -11.56
CA ALA A 64 -19.42 1.92 -10.42
C ALA A 64 -18.66 3.25 -10.33
N SER A 65 -19.38 4.38 -10.39
CA SER A 65 -18.81 5.72 -10.29
C SER A 65 -19.60 6.60 -9.33
N ASP A 66 -18.89 7.49 -8.62
CA ASP A 66 -19.47 8.56 -7.80
C ASP A 66 -20.05 9.72 -8.65
N LEU A 67 -19.98 9.61 -9.98
CA LEU A 67 -20.49 10.57 -10.95
C LEU A 67 -21.90 10.20 -11.42
N SER A 68 -22.80 11.17 -11.39
CA SER A 68 -24.08 11.11 -12.11
C SER A 68 -23.94 11.90 -13.41
N LEU A 69 -24.21 11.25 -14.54
CA LEU A 69 -24.19 11.87 -15.85
C LEU A 69 -25.60 12.30 -16.24
N PHE A 70 -25.74 13.36 -17.03
CA PHE A 70 -27.03 13.89 -17.47
C PHE A 70 -26.99 14.14 -18.98
N ALA A 71 -28.09 13.83 -19.67
CA ALA A 71 -28.22 14.03 -21.11
C ALA A 71 -28.21 15.52 -21.47
N GLU A 72 -28.81 16.35 -20.62
CA GLU A 72 -28.85 17.80 -20.76
C GLU A 72 -28.67 18.47 -19.40
N MET A 73 -28.25 19.74 -19.39
CA MET A 73 -28.11 20.51 -18.15
C MET A 73 -29.51 20.76 -17.58
N PRO A 74 -29.85 20.21 -16.41
CA PRO A 74 -31.18 20.33 -15.86
C PRO A 74 -31.43 21.76 -15.37
N SER A 75 -32.58 22.32 -15.72
CA SER A 75 -33.08 23.58 -15.14
C SER A 75 -33.36 23.44 -13.64
N ASN A 76 -33.68 22.23 -13.18
CA ASN A 76 -33.83 21.89 -11.77
C ASN A 76 -33.16 20.54 -11.44
N TRP A 77 -32.13 20.59 -10.59
CA TRP A 77 -31.34 19.42 -10.18
C TRP A 77 -32.11 18.41 -9.34
N ASN A 78 -33.19 18.81 -8.67
CA ASN A 78 -34.01 17.92 -7.85
C ASN A 78 -34.93 17.01 -8.69
N GLN A 79 -35.11 17.32 -9.97
CA GLN A 79 -35.95 16.56 -10.91
C GLN A 79 -35.13 15.95 -12.06
N ALA A 80 -33.79 16.10 -12.01
CA ALA A 80 -32.91 15.66 -13.08
C ALA A 80 -32.81 14.13 -13.12
N ARG A 81 -33.00 13.55 -14.31
CA ARG A 81 -32.80 12.12 -14.56
C ARG A 81 -31.39 11.88 -15.07
N SER A 82 -30.68 10.97 -14.42
CA SER A 82 -29.33 10.59 -14.86
C SER A 82 -29.38 9.79 -16.16
N ALA A 83 -28.43 10.04 -17.06
CA ALA A 83 -28.15 9.21 -18.21
C ALA A 83 -27.56 7.86 -17.76
N SER A 84 -27.84 6.80 -18.52
CA SER A 84 -27.39 5.43 -18.23
C SER A 84 -25.96 5.15 -18.71
N SER A 85 -25.40 5.99 -19.58
CA SER A 85 -24.06 5.82 -20.15
C SER A 85 -23.39 7.15 -20.48
N VAL A 86 -22.07 7.14 -20.63
CA VAL A 86 -21.30 8.28 -21.14
C VAL A 86 -21.74 8.68 -22.56
N SER A 87 -22.10 7.70 -23.39
CA SER A 87 -22.56 7.95 -24.76
C SER A 87 -23.92 8.64 -24.86
N SER A 88 -24.75 8.57 -23.80
CA SER A 88 -26.07 9.22 -23.74
C SER A 88 -26.04 10.56 -22.97
N ALA A 89 -24.88 10.95 -22.43
CA ALA A 89 -24.65 12.28 -21.87
C ALA A 89 -24.19 13.23 -22.99
N LYS A 90 -24.63 14.50 -23.00
CA LYS A 90 -24.10 15.51 -23.94
C LYS A 90 -22.62 15.74 -23.63
N ALA A 91 -21.75 15.08 -24.39
CA ALA A 91 -20.36 15.48 -24.56
C ALA A 91 -20.26 16.25 -25.89
N ALA A 92 -19.59 17.41 -25.87
CA ALA A 92 -19.10 18.00 -27.10
C ALA A 92 -18.03 17.06 -27.68
N ARG A 93 -18.33 16.41 -28.81
CA ARG A 93 -17.44 15.52 -29.59
C ARG A 93 -16.84 14.32 -28.83
N VAL A 94 -17.37 13.14 -29.14
CA VAL A 94 -16.63 11.87 -29.02
C VAL A 94 -15.63 11.80 -30.18
N GLU A 95 -14.37 12.21 -29.98
CA GLU A 95 -13.31 11.81 -30.91
C GLU A 95 -13.04 10.31 -30.71
N ALA A 96 -13.59 9.51 -31.62
CA ALA A 96 -13.30 8.09 -31.71
C ALA A 96 -11.79 7.85 -31.98
N ASP A 97 -11.24 6.88 -31.26
CA ASP A 97 -9.99 6.16 -31.57
C ASP A 97 -8.71 6.97 -31.80
N LYS A 98 -8.33 7.83 -30.85
CA LYS A 98 -6.91 8.17 -30.65
C LYS A 98 -6.36 7.53 -29.37
N PRO A 99 -5.49 6.50 -29.47
CA PRO A 99 -4.75 6.01 -28.31
C PRO A 99 -3.97 7.16 -27.67
N ALA A 100 -3.79 7.10 -26.35
CA ALA A 100 -2.99 8.09 -25.64
C ALA A 100 -1.60 8.21 -26.27
N ILE A 101 -1.23 9.43 -26.69
CA ILE A 101 0.08 9.73 -27.28
C ILE A 101 1.14 9.42 -26.23
N VAL A 102 2.08 8.55 -26.58
CA VAL A 102 3.34 8.37 -25.87
C VAL A 102 4.29 9.40 -26.44
N ASP A 103 4.70 10.38 -25.64
CA ASP A 103 5.68 11.39 -26.02
C ASP A 103 7.06 10.72 -26.28
N PRO A 104 7.52 10.64 -27.55
CA PRO A 104 8.76 9.93 -27.91
C PRO A 104 10.03 10.65 -27.44
N GLU A 105 9.99 11.97 -27.24
CA GLU A 105 11.17 12.74 -26.82
C GLU A 105 11.54 12.48 -25.36
N SER A 106 10.55 12.23 -24.51
CA SER A 106 10.77 11.86 -23.10
C SER A 106 11.49 10.51 -22.95
N SER A 107 11.31 9.61 -23.94
CA SER A 107 11.86 8.25 -23.94
C SER A 107 13.32 8.23 -24.39
N LYS A 108 13.71 9.04 -25.37
CA LYS A 108 15.10 9.15 -25.83
C LYS A 108 16.00 9.89 -24.83
N LYS A 109 15.51 10.94 -24.16
CA LYS A 109 16.26 11.62 -23.07
C LYS A 109 16.46 10.73 -21.84
N LYS A 110 15.52 9.83 -21.53
CA LYS A 110 15.68 8.83 -20.46
C LYS A 110 16.70 7.75 -20.82
N ALA A 111 16.68 7.24 -22.05
CA ALA A 111 17.65 6.23 -22.48
C ALA A 111 19.09 6.77 -22.43
N ALA A 112 19.33 7.99 -22.94
CA ALA A 112 20.65 8.63 -22.93
C ALA A 112 21.17 8.91 -21.51
N ARG A 113 20.33 9.48 -20.60
CA ARG A 113 20.73 9.71 -19.19
C ARG A 113 20.98 8.41 -18.41
N THR A 114 20.34 7.30 -18.80
CA THR A 114 20.54 6.01 -18.10
C THR A 114 21.88 5.38 -18.49
N VAL A 115 22.33 5.56 -19.74
CA VAL A 115 23.64 5.05 -20.19
C VAL A 115 24.78 5.85 -19.57
N GLU A 116 24.70 7.18 -19.54
CA GLU A 116 25.72 8.02 -18.87
C GLU A 116 25.78 7.78 -17.36
N ALA A 117 24.63 7.57 -16.69
CA ALA A 117 24.61 7.27 -15.26
C ALA A 117 25.21 5.88 -14.95
N VAL A 118 25.00 4.89 -15.82
CA VAL A 118 25.59 3.55 -15.67
C VAL A 118 27.11 3.59 -15.93
N GLU A 119 27.58 4.37 -16.90
CA GLU A 119 29.02 4.56 -17.13
C GLU A 119 29.69 5.34 -15.99
N ALA A 120 29.04 6.38 -15.45
CA ALA A 120 29.54 7.12 -14.29
C ALA A 120 29.63 6.24 -13.03
N VAL A 121 28.64 5.38 -12.78
CA VAL A 121 28.66 4.40 -11.69
C VAL A 121 29.76 3.35 -11.91
N ASN A 122 29.96 2.87 -13.14
CA ASN A 122 31.02 1.90 -13.43
C ASN A 122 32.43 2.51 -13.31
N LYS A 123 32.60 3.79 -13.69
CA LYS A 123 33.86 4.53 -13.51
C LYS A 123 34.14 4.81 -12.02
N ALA A 124 33.11 5.18 -11.24
CA ALA A 124 33.21 5.33 -9.79
C ALA A 124 33.57 3.99 -9.10
N ASN A 125 32.94 2.88 -9.51
CA ASN A 125 33.23 1.55 -8.97
C ASN A 125 34.64 1.04 -9.33
N LYS A 126 35.21 1.45 -10.48
CA LYS A 126 36.61 1.16 -10.82
C LYS A 126 37.60 2.00 -10.00
N ALA A 127 37.25 3.24 -9.64
CA ALA A 127 38.08 4.08 -8.78
C ALA A 127 38.11 3.60 -7.32
N VAL A 128 37.01 3.04 -6.81
CA VAL A 128 36.90 2.51 -5.43
C VAL A 128 37.71 1.22 -5.23
N LYS A 129 38.03 0.47 -6.29
CA LYS A 129 38.83 -0.77 -6.20
C LYS A 129 40.33 -0.56 -5.93
N LYS A 130 40.82 0.68 -5.78
CA LYS A 130 42.24 0.97 -5.50
C LYS A 130 42.52 1.77 -4.22
N SER A 131 41.52 2.10 -3.40
CA SER A 131 41.79 2.64 -2.07
C SER A 131 41.63 1.52 -1.05
N ASN A 132 42.75 1.02 -0.54
CA ASN A 132 42.79 0.21 0.68
C ASN A 132 42.19 1.04 1.82
N CYS A 133 40.91 0.83 2.10
CA CYS A 133 40.24 1.41 3.25
C CYS A 133 40.61 0.57 4.48
N THR A 134 41.76 0.89 5.07
CA THR A 134 42.10 0.47 6.42
C THR A 134 41.12 1.16 7.37
N SER A 135 40.33 0.35 8.08
CA SER A 135 39.38 0.74 9.15
C SER A 135 38.08 1.47 8.73
N CYS A 136 37.02 0.68 8.57
CA CYS A 136 35.64 1.08 8.89
C CYS A 136 34.93 -0.10 9.57
N SER A 137 35.41 -0.45 10.76
CA SER A 137 34.70 -1.30 11.69
C SER A 137 33.71 -0.45 12.49
N VAL A 138 32.55 -0.20 11.91
CA VAL A 138 31.34 0.09 12.71
C VAL A 138 30.22 -0.78 12.17
N ALA A 139 30.34 -2.09 12.44
CA ALA A 139 29.14 -2.88 12.63
C ALA A 139 28.38 -2.18 13.76
N ALA A 140 27.23 -1.58 13.45
CA ALA A 140 26.30 -1.11 14.46
C ALA A 140 25.88 -2.35 15.26
N ALA A 141 26.62 -2.64 16.33
CA ALA A 141 26.30 -3.69 17.26
C ALA A 141 24.88 -3.43 17.75
N ALA A 142 24.00 -4.41 17.56
CA ALA A 142 22.67 -4.35 18.15
C ALA A 142 22.85 -4.07 19.65
N PRO A 143 22.11 -3.11 20.24
CA PRO A 143 22.27 -2.77 21.65
C PRO A 143 22.14 -4.04 22.51
N THR A 144 23.11 -4.24 23.39
CA THR A 144 23.13 -5.33 24.36
C THR A 144 21.93 -5.15 25.29
N THR A 145 21.01 -6.11 25.24
CA THR A 145 19.73 -6.09 25.97
C THR A 145 19.79 -6.97 27.23
N GLU A 146 20.97 -7.13 27.82
CA GLU A 146 21.12 -7.76 29.13
C GLU A 146 20.46 -6.88 30.19
N GLY A 147 19.51 -7.45 30.94
CA GLY A 147 18.75 -6.76 31.99
C GLY A 147 17.50 -6.00 31.54
N GLN A 148 17.23 -5.84 30.23
CA GLN A 148 15.99 -5.20 29.79
C GLN A 148 14.78 -6.13 29.91
N ARG A 149 13.70 -5.65 30.57
CA ARG A 149 12.40 -6.34 30.60
C ARG A 149 11.94 -6.62 29.17
N SER A 150 11.43 -7.83 28.92
CA SER A 150 10.86 -8.19 27.61
C SER A 150 9.90 -7.10 27.12
N THR A 151 10.06 -6.69 25.86
CA THR A 151 9.17 -5.72 25.22
C THR A 151 7.89 -6.37 24.70
N ILE A 152 7.79 -7.71 24.71
CA ILE A 152 6.58 -8.45 24.36
C ILE A 152 5.96 -9.04 25.63
N ALA A 153 4.73 -8.65 25.93
CA ALA A 153 3.93 -9.24 26.97
C ALA A 153 3.58 -10.70 26.65
N PRO A 154 3.51 -11.57 27.68
CA PRO A 154 3.04 -12.94 27.49
C PRO A 154 1.62 -12.94 26.94
N GLU A 155 1.29 -13.99 26.20
CA GLU A 155 -0.06 -14.14 25.67
C GLU A 155 -1.06 -14.32 26.81
N ARG A 156 -2.09 -13.47 26.85
CA ARG A 156 -3.16 -13.53 27.84
C ARG A 156 -4.33 -14.34 27.29
N THR A 157 -4.88 -15.22 28.11
CA THR A 157 -6.19 -15.82 27.83
C THR A 157 -7.23 -14.71 27.81
N ARG A 158 -7.96 -14.60 26.70
CA ARG A 158 -9.09 -13.67 26.59
C ARG A 158 -10.37 -14.41 26.88
N TYR A 159 -11.33 -13.69 27.46
CA TYR A 159 -12.67 -14.18 27.71
C TYR A 159 -13.67 -13.37 26.88
N SER A 160 -14.66 -14.04 26.34
CA SER A 160 -15.83 -13.39 25.74
C SER A 160 -16.65 -12.66 26.82
N SER A 161 -17.58 -11.79 26.41
CA SER A 161 -18.53 -11.15 27.33
C SER A 161 -19.37 -12.14 28.14
N ARG A 162 -19.43 -13.41 27.70
CA ARG A 162 -20.12 -14.52 28.38
C ARG A 162 -19.17 -15.37 29.23
N GLY A 163 -17.96 -14.88 29.54
CA GLY A 163 -16.99 -15.60 30.38
C GLY A 163 -16.36 -16.84 29.74
N LYS A 164 -16.59 -17.13 28.45
CA LYS A 164 -15.93 -18.24 27.75
C LYS A 164 -14.54 -17.85 27.28
N ALA A 165 -13.53 -18.67 27.56
CA ALA A 165 -12.18 -18.50 27.03
C ALA A 165 -12.22 -18.52 25.49
N LEU A 166 -11.64 -17.51 24.87
CA LEU A 166 -11.48 -17.43 23.43
C LEU A 166 -10.24 -18.23 23.00
N PRO A 167 -10.24 -18.83 21.79
CA PRO A 167 -9.08 -19.54 21.27
C PRO A 167 -7.84 -18.64 21.32
N LYS A 168 -6.75 -19.18 21.86
CA LYS A 168 -5.45 -18.48 21.86
C LYS A 168 -5.02 -18.26 20.42
N ARG A 169 -4.57 -17.04 20.12
CA ARG A 169 -4.04 -16.67 18.81
C ARG A 169 -2.53 -16.57 18.94
N THR A 170 -1.92 -17.72 19.21
CA THR A 170 -0.48 -17.77 19.41
C THR A 170 0.25 -17.55 18.09
N ILE A 171 1.31 -16.75 18.15
CA ILE A 171 2.25 -16.58 17.04
C ILE A 171 3.18 -17.81 17.05
N PRO A 172 3.21 -18.64 15.99
CA PRO A 172 4.06 -19.80 15.88
C PRO A 172 5.53 -19.43 15.98
N ASN A 173 6.34 -20.36 16.47
CA ASN A 173 7.80 -20.20 16.58
C ASN A 173 8.45 -19.82 15.24
N ALA A 174 7.89 -20.27 14.11
CA ALA A 174 8.34 -19.89 12.79
C ALA A 174 8.24 -18.36 12.54
N CYS A 175 7.13 -17.73 12.91
CA CYS A 175 7.00 -16.26 12.86
C CYS A 175 7.93 -15.56 13.86
N MET A 176 8.14 -16.17 15.04
CA MET A 176 9.00 -15.59 16.08
C MET A 176 10.48 -15.52 15.68
N LYS A 177 10.87 -16.11 14.53
CA LYS A 177 12.18 -15.87 13.90
C LYS A 177 12.33 -14.45 13.33
N ILE A 178 11.22 -13.73 13.09
CA ILE A 178 11.23 -12.31 12.71
C ILE A 178 11.52 -11.45 13.95
N MET A 179 10.74 -11.62 15.00
CA MET A 179 10.94 -10.99 16.31
C MET A 179 10.55 -11.97 17.41
N ASN A 180 11.46 -12.21 18.35
CA ASN A 180 11.28 -13.20 19.40
C ASN A 180 10.37 -12.72 20.55
N THR A 181 10.13 -13.58 21.54
CA THR A 181 9.24 -13.28 22.68
C THR A 181 9.81 -12.24 23.66
N GLN A 182 11.07 -11.85 23.49
CA GLN A 182 11.71 -10.75 24.20
C GLN A 182 11.61 -9.42 23.42
N GLY A 183 11.13 -9.49 22.18
CA GLY A 183 11.05 -8.40 21.21
C GLY A 183 12.38 -8.03 20.57
N ARG A 184 13.35 -8.97 20.60
CA ARG A 184 14.59 -8.84 19.84
C ARG A 184 14.33 -9.27 18.39
N PRO A 185 14.71 -8.45 17.39
CA PRO A 185 14.58 -8.84 15.99
C PRO A 185 15.57 -9.97 15.67
N GLY A 186 15.09 -11.04 15.02
CA GLY A 186 15.96 -12.06 14.42
C GLY A 186 16.57 -11.57 13.11
N ALA A 187 17.25 -12.45 12.37
CA ALA A 187 17.96 -12.07 11.14
C ALA A 187 17.05 -11.37 10.11
N LEU A 188 15.85 -11.91 9.87
CA LEU A 188 14.88 -11.26 8.98
C LEU A 188 14.36 -9.94 9.55
N GLY A 189 14.05 -9.88 10.85
CA GLY A 189 13.60 -8.65 11.51
C GLY A 189 14.65 -7.53 11.44
N GLN A 190 15.93 -7.84 11.62
CA GLN A 190 17.03 -6.88 11.47
C GLN A 190 17.13 -6.37 10.04
N LYS A 191 16.96 -7.23 9.03
CA LYS A 191 16.89 -6.81 7.63
C LYS A 191 15.69 -5.90 7.37
N MET A 192 14.53 -6.16 7.97
CA MET A 192 13.36 -5.29 7.87
C MET A 192 13.61 -3.92 8.49
N ILE A 193 14.23 -3.86 9.67
CA ILE A 193 14.62 -2.60 10.30
C ILE A 193 15.59 -1.85 9.38
N SER A 194 16.63 -2.51 8.88
CA SER A 194 17.59 -1.91 7.95
C SER A 194 16.92 -1.34 6.70
N LEU A 195 15.93 -2.05 6.13
CA LEU A 195 15.15 -1.59 4.99
C LEU A 195 14.32 -0.33 5.31
N MET A 196 13.58 -0.36 6.42
CA MET A 196 12.75 0.78 6.85
C MET A 196 13.60 1.99 7.27
N SER A 197 14.83 1.79 7.74
CA SER A 197 15.77 2.86 8.09
C SER A 197 16.39 3.58 6.88
N ARG A 198 16.21 3.07 5.65
CA ARG A 198 16.84 3.68 4.46
C ARG A 198 16.31 5.08 4.19
N PRO A 199 17.13 5.98 3.60
CA PRO A 199 16.64 7.24 3.07
C PRO A 199 15.43 7.02 2.15
N GLY A 200 14.40 7.85 2.33
CA GLY A 200 13.12 7.74 1.62
C GLY A 200 12.13 6.74 2.22
N TYR A 201 12.54 5.76 3.02
CA TYR A 201 11.61 4.90 3.77
C TYR A 201 11.43 5.40 5.21
N LYS A 202 12.52 5.85 5.83
CA LYS A 202 12.56 6.17 7.26
C LYS A 202 11.44 7.13 7.67
N GLU A 203 11.29 8.24 6.95
CA GLU A 203 10.28 9.27 7.25
C GLU A 203 8.87 8.71 7.25
N ASP A 204 8.50 7.88 6.28
CA ASP A 204 7.17 7.27 6.20
C ASP A 204 6.92 6.34 7.40
N PHE A 205 7.90 5.50 7.74
CA PHE A 205 7.78 4.53 8.83
C PHE A 205 7.97 5.15 10.22
N THR A 206 8.58 6.32 10.36
CA THR A 206 8.70 7.02 11.66
C THR A 206 7.77 8.21 11.80
N SER A 207 6.97 8.51 10.77
CA SER A 207 5.98 9.58 10.76
C SER A 207 4.97 9.47 11.91
N SER A 208 4.43 10.61 12.34
CA SER A 208 3.38 10.63 13.37
C SER A 208 2.20 9.77 12.93
N LYS A 209 1.68 8.95 13.85
CA LYS A 209 0.54 8.05 13.65
C LYS A 209 0.73 7.00 12.56
N ALA A 210 1.95 6.68 12.12
CA ALA A 210 2.18 5.68 11.07
C ALA A 210 1.53 4.31 11.40
N LEU A 211 1.54 3.87 12.66
CA LEU A 211 0.82 2.67 13.11
C LEU A 211 -0.62 2.94 13.60
N GLY A 212 -1.04 4.20 13.71
CA GLY A 212 -2.38 4.59 14.15
C GLY A 212 -2.80 3.93 15.46
N SER A 213 -4.02 3.38 15.50
CA SER A 213 -4.56 2.71 16.69
C SER A 213 -3.82 1.40 17.06
N LEU A 214 -3.00 0.85 16.17
CA LEU A 214 -2.17 -0.33 16.46
C LEU A 214 -1.02 0.00 17.42
N CYS A 215 -0.69 1.28 17.59
CA CYS A 215 0.28 1.74 18.57
C CYS A 215 -0.09 3.14 19.09
N PRO A 216 -0.95 3.25 20.12
CA PRO A 216 -1.39 4.55 20.63
C PRO A 216 -0.25 5.46 21.12
N ARG A 217 0.87 4.88 21.57
CA ARG A 217 2.06 5.61 22.02
C ARG A 217 3.09 5.89 20.91
N PHE A 218 2.80 5.59 19.64
CA PHE A 218 3.80 5.60 18.56
C PHE A 218 4.60 6.90 18.48
N ASP A 219 3.92 8.04 18.63
CA ASP A 219 4.53 9.36 18.49
C ASP A 219 5.51 9.69 19.62
N SER A 220 5.34 9.06 20.79
CA SER A 220 6.25 9.19 21.94
C SER A 220 7.47 8.28 21.87
N LEU A 221 7.52 7.38 20.90
CA LEU A 221 8.64 6.44 20.74
C LEU A 221 9.80 7.12 20.01
N SER A 222 11.04 6.75 20.38
CA SER A 222 12.21 7.04 19.56
C SER A 222 12.10 6.36 18.19
N ASP A 223 12.79 6.88 17.18
CA ASP A 223 12.82 6.28 15.84
C ASP A 223 13.14 4.78 15.87
N GLN A 224 14.13 4.39 16.68
CA GLN A 224 14.49 2.98 16.82
C GLN A 224 13.33 2.14 17.37
N ASN A 225 12.61 2.65 18.37
CA ASN A 225 11.46 1.96 18.96
C ASN A 225 10.25 1.94 18.02
N LYS A 226 10.07 2.96 17.17
CA LYS A 226 9.08 2.96 16.09
C LYS A 226 9.36 1.85 15.09
N LEU A 227 10.62 1.68 14.69
CA LEU A 227 11.02 0.60 13.77
C LEU A 227 10.85 -0.79 14.39
N LEU A 228 11.13 -0.96 15.69
CA LEU A 228 10.81 -2.19 16.41
C LEU A 228 9.30 -2.47 16.46
N ALA A 229 8.48 -1.45 16.70
CA ALA A 229 7.02 -1.58 16.65
C ALA A 229 6.53 -2.04 15.26
N TRP A 230 7.13 -1.52 14.20
CA TRP A 230 6.88 -1.99 12.84
C TRP A 230 7.33 -3.44 12.61
N THR A 231 8.50 -3.85 13.12
CA THR A 231 8.93 -5.25 13.01
C THR A 231 7.99 -6.20 13.75
N TRP A 232 7.47 -5.79 14.92
CA TRP A 232 6.42 -6.55 15.61
C TRP A 232 5.13 -6.61 14.81
N PHE A 233 4.70 -5.48 14.23
CA PHE A 233 3.57 -5.43 13.32
C PHE A 233 3.70 -6.43 12.17
N TRP A 234 4.87 -6.49 11.53
CA TRP A 234 5.12 -7.44 10.44
C TRP A 234 5.12 -8.90 10.90
N THR A 235 5.59 -9.16 12.11
CA THR A 235 5.53 -10.49 12.75
C THR A 235 4.08 -10.92 13.00
N ALA A 236 3.26 -10.02 13.53
CA ALA A 236 1.84 -10.23 13.75
C ALA A 236 1.07 -10.43 12.44
N LEU A 237 1.39 -9.63 11.42
CA LEU A 237 0.74 -9.72 10.12
C LEU A 237 1.09 -11.03 9.41
N ALA A 238 2.35 -11.47 9.48
CA ALA A 238 2.77 -12.75 8.92
C ALA A 238 1.96 -13.92 9.50
N ARG A 239 1.62 -13.86 10.80
CA ARG A 239 0.77 -14.86 11.45
C ARG A 239 -0.67 -14.85 10.94
N GLU A 240 -1.24 -13.66 10.73
CA GLU A 240 -2.63 -13.54 10.29
C GLU A 240 -2.80 -13.88 8.82
N GLU A 241 -1.78 -13.63 7.99
CA GLU A 241 -1.76 -13.98 6.57
C GLU A 241 -1.37 -15.46 6.35
N ASN A 242 -0.37 -15.95 7.08
CA ASN A 242 0.11 -17.32 6.97
C ASN A 242 0.25 -17.98 8.35
N VAL A 243 -0.70 -18.85 8.68
CA VAL A 243 -0.74 -19.57 9.96
C VAL A 243 0.53 -20.39 10.24
N THR A 244 1.21 -20.88 9.20
CA THR A 244 2.44 -21.67 9.34
C THR A 244 3.70 -20.80 9.40
N CYS A 245 3.62 -19.53 8.99
CA CYS A 245 4.74 -18.61 8.83
C CYS A 245 5.88 -19.21 7.98
N ASN A 246 5.55 -19.98 6.96
CA ASN A 246 6.51 -20.54 6.01
C ASN A 246 6.53 -19.70 4.72
N ALA A 247 7.70 -19.15 4.39
CA ALA A 247 7.90 -18.29 3.22
C ALA A 247 7.64 -18.98 1.87
N SER A 248 7.60 -20.31 1.84
CA SER A 248 7.29 -21.09 0.63
C SER A 248 5.82 -21.52 0.53
N THR A 249 4.96 -21.12 1.48
CA THR A 249 3.54 -21.50 1.46
C THR A 249 2.83 -20.84 0.29
N GLU A 250 2.11 -21.62 -0.49
CA GLU A 250 1.22 -21.09 -1.52
C GLU A 250 -0.18 -20.89 -0.95
N HIS A 251 -0.80 -19.77 -1.32
CA HIS A 251 -2.12 -19.37 -0.88
C HIS A 251 -3.05 -19.41 -2.07
N GLY A 252 -4.12 -20.20 -1.97
CA GLY A 252 -5.06 -20.39 -3.06
C GLY A 252 -5.76 -19.10 -3.50
N GLU A 253 -6.23 -19.11 -4.73
CA GLU A 253 -7.03 -18.04 -5.34
C GLU A 253 -8.45 -18.01 -4.80
N THR A 254 -8.96 -19.15 -4.35
CA THR A 254 -10.34 -19.31 -3.93
C THR A 254 -10.46 -20.07 -2.61
N TYR A 255 -11.59 -19.89 -1.93
CA TYR A 255 -12.00 -20.73 -0.83
C TYR A 255 -13.49 -21.05 -0.93
N VAL A 256 -13.90 -22.21 -0.42
CA VAL A 256 -15.32 -22.57 -0.32
C VAL A 256 -15.84 -22.04 1.02
N ASP A 257 -16.83 -21.15 0.99
CA ASP A 257 -17.46 -20.64 2.20
C ASP A 257 -18.38 -21.68 2.86
N ARG A 258 -18.89 -21.38 4.06
CA ARG A 258 -19.77 -22.30 4.81
C ARG A 258 -21.07 -22.65 4.08
N SER A 259 -21.46 -21.87 3.07
CA SER A 259 -22.64 -22.14 2.24
C SER A 259 -22.32 -23.01 1.01
N GLY A 260 -21.08 -23.51 0.90
CA GLY A 260 -20.62 -24.29 -0.25
C GLY A 260 -20.26 -23.45 -1.46
N ARG A 261 -20.27 -22.11 -1.37
CA ARG A 261 -19.96 -21.24 -2.50
C ARG A 261 -18.47 -21.00 -2.60
N THR A 262 -17.90 -21.20 -3.79
CA THR A 262 -16.54 -20.78 -4.11
C THR A 262 -16.46 -19.25 -4.14
N ARG A 263 -15.56 -18.70 -3.34
CA ARG A 263 -15.26 -17.26 -3.26
C ARG A 263 -13.85 -17.02 -3.73
N ILE A 264 -13.67 -16.01 -4.58
CA ILE A 264 -12.33 -15.54 -4.99
C ILE A 264 -11.72 -14.75 -3.83
N LEU A 265 -10.60 -15.25 -3.33
CA LEU A 265 -9.76 -14.60 -2.33
C LEU A 265 -8.79 -13.63 -3.00
N ASN A 266 -8.12 -14.09 -4.06
CA ASN A 266 -7.11 -13.37 -4.82
C ASN A 266 -7.27 -13.66 -6.32
N PRO A 267 -6.88 -12.73 -7.20
CA PRO A 267 -6.93 -12.95 -8.65
C PRO A 267 -5.89 -13.97 -9.17
N ASP A 268 -4.90 -14.31 -8.34
CA ASP A 268 -3.81 -15.26 -8.64
C ASP A 268 -3.30 -15.85 -7.31
N ILE A 269 -2.57 -16.97 -7.38
CA ILE A 269 -1.94 -17.64 -6.25
C ILE A 269 -1.03 -16.66 -5.50
N GLY A 270 -1.22 -16.60 -4.18
CA GLY A 270 -0.34 -15.88 -3.27
C GLY A 270 0.83 -16.76 -2.80
N ILE A 271 1.89 -16.14 -2.28
CA ILE A 271 3.04 -16.85 -1.71
C ILE A 271 3.56 -16.20 -0.43
N GLY A 272 3.94 -17.05 0.51
CA GLY A 272 4.84 -16.76 1.60
C GLY A 272 4.23 -16.15 2.85
N LEU A 273 5.02 -15.35 3.56
CA LEU A 273 4.70 -14.84 4.89
C LEU A 273 3.53 -13.86 4.88
N TRP A 274 3.45 -13.02 3.85
CA TRP A 274 2.46 -11.94 3.74
C TRP A 274 1.57 -12.07 2.50
N THR A 275 1.41 -13.30 1.99
CA THR A 275 0.51 -13.63 0.87
C THR A 275 0.71 -12.72 -0.34
N MET A 276 1.95 -12.61 -0.80
CA MET A 276 2.33 -11.75 -1.94
C MET A 276 1.90 -12.42 -3.24
N GLU A 277 1.54 -11.68 -4.30
CA GLU A 277 1.19 -12.34 -5.57
C GLU A 277 2.40 -13.16 -6.07
N LYS A 278 2.23 -14.45 -6.39
CA LYS A 278 3.33 -15.35 -6.80
C LYS A 278 3.84 -15.03 -8.20
N SER A 279 2.95 -14.63 -9.11
CA SER A 279 3.32 -14.24 -10.48
C SER A 279 3.99 -12.87 -10.54
N ALA A 280 5.17 -12.83 -11.18
CA ALA A 280 5.86 -11.56 -11.45
C ALA A 280 5.08 -10.66 -12.43
N ALA A 281 4.28 -11.25 -13.32
CA ALA A 281 3.44 -10.51 -14.25
C ALA A 281 2.32 -9.77 -13.50
N VAL A 282 1.62 -10.46 -12.60
CA VAL A 282 0.55 -9.86 -11.79
C VAL A 282 1.10 -8.76 -10.87
N ARG A 283 2.26 -8.96 -10.24
CA ARG A 283 2.92 -7.89 -9.46
C ARG A 283 3.25 -6.66 -10.31
N ARG A 284 3.65 -6.85 -11.56
CA ARG A 284 3.95 -5.76 -12.49
C ARG A 284 2.68 -5.03 -12.92
N GLU A 285 1.65 -5.77 -13.29
CA GLU A 285 0.33 -5.24 -13.67
C GLU A 285 -0.30 -4.42 -12.53
N ASN A 286 -0.19 -4.92 -11.29
CA ASN A 286 -0.66 -4.21 -10.09
C ASN A 286 0.23 -3.03 -9.68
N GLY A 287 1.32 -2.74 -10.40
CA GLY A 287 2.21 -1.61 -10.13
C GLY A 287 2.99 -1.75 -8.82
N ARG A 288 3.33 -2.99 -8.41
CA ARG A 288 4.03 -3.24 -7.14
C ARG A 288 5.43 -2.64 -7.09
N GLY A 289 6.08 -2.48 -8.25
CA GLY A 289 7.37 -1.82 -8.39
C GLY A 289 8.58 -2.77 -8.29
N PRO A 290 9.81 -2.25 -8.42
CA PRO A 290 11.02 -3.07 -8.56
C PRO A 290 11.37 -3.89 -7.31
N GLU A 291 10.98 -3.41 -6.13
CA GLU A 291 11.17 -4.10 -4.85
C GLU A 291 10.38 -5.41 -4.75
N CYS A 292 9.42 -5.58 -5.64
CA CYS A 292 8.57 -6.76 -5.78
C CYS A 292 8.97 -7.60 -6.99
N SER A 293 10.13 -7.40 -7.59
CA SER A 293 10.61 -8.22 -8.71
C SER A 293 10.72 -9.70 -8.34
N SER A 294 11.22 -10.00 -7.13
CA SER A 294 11.34 -11.35 -6.59
C SER A 294 10.75 -11.46 -5.19
N VAL A 295 9.87 -12.44 -4.99
CA VAL A 295 9.22 -12.78 -3.71
C VAL A 295 9.40 -14.26 -3.34
N SER A 296 10.35 -14.96 -3.99
CA SER A 296 10.61 -16.37 -3.73
C SER A 296 11.33 -16.63 -2.39
N THR A 297 11.88 -15.58 -1.77
CA THR A 297 12.55 -15.66 -0.46
C THR A 297 11.84 -14.77 0.55
N ALA A 298 11.99 -15.08 1.84
CA ALA A 298 11.42 -14.27 2.92
C ALA A 298 11.92 -12.80 2.88
N GLU A 299 13.16 -12.59 2.44
CA GLU A 299 13.72 -11.24 2.28
C GLU A 299 13.13 -10.48 1.09
N GLY A 300 12.95 -11.16 -0.04
CA GLY A 300 12.24 -10.57 -1.20
C GLY A 300 10.80 -10.21 -0.84
N GLN A 301 10.12 -11.10 -0.11
CA GLN A 301 8.78 -10.85 0.43
C GLN A 301 8.77 -9.65 1.36
N ALA A 302 9.74 -9.55 2.29
CA ALA A 302 9.80 -8.44 3.26
C ALA A 302 10.03 -7.10 2.56
N ARG A 303 10.94 -7.09 1.58
CA ARG A 303 11.22 -5.89 0.77
C ARG A 303 9.98 -5.43 0.01
N CYS A 304 9.30 -6.36 -0.64
CA CYS A 304 8.07 -6.06 -1.37
C CYS A 304 6.95 -5.58 -0.43
N ALA A 305 6.73 -6.28 0.69
CA ALA A 305 5.71 -5.91 1.68
C ALA A 305 5.94 -4.51 2.27
N ILE A 306 7.18 -4.20 2.68
CA ILE A 306 7.55 -2.87 3.18
C ILE A 306 7.33 -1.80 2.09
N SER A 307 7.66 -2.10 0.83
CA SER A 307 7.42 -1.17 -0.29
C SER A 307 5.94 -0.92 -0.55
N ILE A 308 5.09 -1.95 -0.48
CA ILE A 308 3.63 -1.81 -0.59
C ILE A 308 3.08 -0.98 0.57
N MET A 309 3.47 -1.29 1.81
CA MET A 309 3.00 -0.54 2.98
C MET A 309 3.41 0.92 2.93
N ARG A 310 4.63 1.21 2.47
CA ARG A 310 5.07 2.59 2.25
C ARG A 310 4.12 3.37 1.34
N LYS A 311 3.74 2.77 0.20
CA LYS A 311 2.78 3.37 -0.73
C LYS A 311 1.42 3.63 -0.07
N ASP A 312 0.97 2.70 0.78
CA ASP A 312 -0.26 2.86 1.54
C ASP A 312 -0.15 3.98 2.58
N LEU A 313 0.97 4.05 3.34
CA LEU A 313 1.22 5.12 4.33
C LEU A 313 1.19 6.51 3.72
N VAL A 314 1.80 6.69 2.55
CA VAL A 314 1.77 7.96 1.81
C VAL A 314 0.33 8.35 1.43
N GLY A 315 -0.56 7.37 1.20
CA GLY A 315 -1.95 7.60 0.82
C GLY A 315 -2.97 7.69 1.96
N SER A 316 -2.74 7.03 3.10
CA SER A 316 -3.70 6.91 4.22
C SER A 316 -3.22 7.44 5.57
N SER A 317 -1.99 7.97 5.65
CA SER A 317 -1.35 8.50 6.87
C SER A 317 -1.16 7.50 8.02
N ASN A 318 -1.65 6.25 7.90
CA ASN A 318 -1.42 5.17 8.85
C ASN A 318 -1.58 3.79 8.19
N ALA A 319 -1.13 2.75 8.90
CA ALA A 319 -1.05 1.36 8.45
C ALA A 319 -2.39 0.67 8.19
N THR A 320 -3.51 1.28 8.58
CA THR A 320 -4.84 0.68 8.47
C THR A 320 -5.68 1.44 7.44
N SER A 321 -6.28 0.73 6.50
CA SER A 321 -7.17 1.34 5.52
C SER A 321 -8.19 0.34 4.98
N PRO A 322 -9.40 0.77 4.57
CA PRO A 322 -10.37 -0.11 3.92
C PRO A 322 -9.83 -0.75 2.64
N GLY A 323 -8.93 -0.05 1.93
CA GLY A 323 -8.28 -0.48 0.70
C GLY A 323 -6.92 -1.16 0.88
N SER A 324 -6.51 -1.45 2.12
CA SER A 324 -5.20 -2.07 2.41
C SER A 324 -5.00 -3.34 1.60
N TYR A 325 -3.78 -3.57 1.11
CA TYR A 325 -3.43 -4.83 0.46
C TYR A 325 -3.81 -6.04 1.33
N TRP A 326 -3.43 -6.01 2.62
CA TRP A 326 -3.67 -7.12 3.55
C TRP A 326 -5.05 -7.07 4.16
N GLY A 327 -5.74 -8.22 4.13
CA GLY A 327 -7.08 -8.41 4.68
C GLY A 327 -7.20 -8.11 6.18
N PRO A 328 -6.27 -8.54 7.05
CA PRO A 328 -6.28 -8.27 8.49
C PRO A 328 -6.27 -6.79 8.87
N LEU A 329 -5.85 -5.91 7.94
CA LEU A 329 -5.77 -4.46 8.16
C LEU A 329 -7.04 -3.69 7.75
N ARG A 330 -8.09 -4.40 7.29
CA ARG A 330 -9.32 -3.78 6.78
C ARG A 330 -10.42 -3.71 7.84
N GLY A 331 -10.83 -2.49 8.20
CA GLY A 331 -12.02 -2.22 9.03
C GLY A 331 -12.04 -2.98 10.35
N LYS A 332 -13.16 -3.65 10.67
CA LYS A 332 -13.33 -4.43 11.92
C LYS A 332 -12.37 -5.62 12.05
N ARG A 333 -11.63 -5.99 11.00
CA ARG A 333 -10.61 -7.05 11.06
C ARG A 333 -9.39 -6.61 11.85
N VAL A 334 -9.02 -5.32 11.80
CA VAL A 334 -7.89 -4.77 12.58
C VAL A 334 -8.01 -5.13 14.06
N GLN A 335 -9.18 -4.84 14.65
CA GLN A 335 -9.47 -5.11 16.06
C GLN A 335 -9.56 -6.61 16.39
N ARG A 336 -10.02 -7.44 15.45
CA ARG A 336 -10.21 -8.87 15.68
C ARG A 336 -8.97 -9.71 15.39
N GLN A 337 -8.08 -9.23 14.52
CA GLN A 337 -6.95 -9.99 13.99
C GLN A 337 -5.62 -9.42 14.46
N MET A 338 -5.38 -8.12 14.23
CA MET A 338 -4.08 -7.51 14.48
C MET A 338 -3.90 -7.03 15.92
N MET A 339 -4.88 -6.29 16.46
CA MET A 339 -4.83 -5.77 17.83
C MET A 339 -4.49 -6.84 18.89
N PRO A 340 -5.08 -8.06 18.83
CA PRO A 340 -4.63 -9.20 19.61
C PRO A 340 -3.14 -9.40 19.81
N HIS A 341 -2.37 -9.16 18.76
CA HIS A 341 -0.92 -9.30 18.75
C HIS A 341 -0.24 -7.99 19.11
N MET A 342 -0.74 -6.87 18.58
CA MET A 342 -0.15 -5.55 18.79
C MET A 342 -0.19 -5.11 20.26
N GLU A 343 -1.26 -5.42 20.99
CA GLU A 343 -1.38 -5.13 22.45
C GLU A 343 -0.30 -5.79 23.29
N ARG A 344 0.36 -6.83 22.75
CA ARG A 344 1.50 -7.48 23.42
C ARG A 344 2.77 -6.65 23.33
N PHE A 345 2.89 -5.72 22.39
CA PHE A 345 4.07 -4.85 22.28
C PHE A 345 4.02 -3.75 23.35
N ARG A 346 4.75 -3.95 24.43
CA ARG A 346 4.65 -3.14 25.65
C ARG A 346 4.94 -1.67 25.39
N LEU A 347 5.89 -1.35 24.51
CA LEU A 347 6.22 0.04 24.18
C LEU A 347 5.02 0.82 23.64
N CYS A 348 4.06 0.15 22.99
CA CYS A 348 2.87 0.78 22.44
C CYS A 348 1.72 0.94 23.45
N PHE A 349 1.66 0.13 24.52
CA PHE A 349 0.45 -0.04 25.33
C PHE A 349 0.64 -0.01 26.85
N GLN A 350 1.84 -0.28 27.36
CA GLN A 350 2.13 -0.21 28.79
C GLN A 350 2.77 1.14 29.10
N LYS A 351 2.36 1.77 30.21
CA LYS A 351 2.92 3.05 30.66
C LYS A 351 4.32 2.88 31.20
#